data_AF-A0A023H1F5-F1
#
_entry.id   AF-A0A023H1F5-F1
#
_cell.length_a   1.000
_cell.length_b   1.000
_cell.length_c   1.000
_cell.angle_alpha   90.00
_cell.angle_beta   90.00
_cell.angle_gamma   90.00
#
_symmetry.space_group_name_H-M   'P 1'
#
loop_
_entity.id
_entity.type
_entity.pdbx_description
1 polymer ?
#
loop_
_entity_poly.entity_id
_entity_poly.type
_entity_poly.pdbx_seq_one_letter_code
_entity_poly.pdbx_strand_id
1 'polypeptide(L)'
;QPNAMGGREVGGLANQLAAHMDFNKPESIDLVSRFWNANNMAQENGLKAIDMFQAVADKRIKAIWIMNTNPVVSMPDADAVKQALLDCEMVVVSDCVQSTDTTNVADVLLPALTWGETDGTVTNSDRTVSRQRKFMQGPENAKPDWWILSEVAKKMGFDKEFNYQSAADVFREHAALSGFENNGTRDFDISLLDKISEGEYSSMESFQWPLSANSPNGTKRMFADGKFFTASGKAQFIAITPRPPVHPTTEEFPLILNRGRVRDQWHT
;
A
#
# COMPACT_ATOMS: atom_id res chain seq x y z
N GLN A 1 -0.12 3.44 -11.73
CA GLN A 1 0.32 3.91 -10.41
C GLN A 1 1.80 3.60 -10.29
N PRO A 2 2.64 4.57 -9.88
CA PRO A 2 4.10 4.41 -9.85
C PRO A 2 4.59 3.49 -8.74
N ASN A 3 3.81 3.28 -7.68
CA ASN A 3 4.24 2.51 -6.50
C ASN A 3 3.24 1.41 -6.07
N ALA A 4 2.49 0.84 -7.02
CA ALA A 4 1.54 -0.22 -6.71
C ALA A 4 2.21 -1.49 -6.17
N MET A 5 3.45 -1.75 -6.60
CA MET A 5 4.25 -2.86 -6.06
C MET A 5 4.69 -2.55 -4.62
N GLY A 6 5.23 -1.36 -4.35
CA GLY A 6 5.62 -0.95 -3.00
C GLY A 6 4.45 -0.95 -2.02
N GLY A 7 3.25 -0.56 -2.45
CA GLY A 7 2.03 -0.68 -1.66
C GLY A 7 1.75 -2.12 -1.19
N ARG A 8 2.05 -3.14 -2.01
CA ARG A 8 1.90 -4.56 -1.63
C ARG A 8 3.01 -5.03 -0.70
N GLU A 9 4.22 -4.53 -0.91
CA GLU A 9 5.39 -4.83 -0.06
C GLU A 9 5.15 -4.38 1.38
N VAL A 10 4.50 -3.23 1.57
CA VAL A 10 4.22 -2.67 2.91
C VAL A 10 2.88 -3.11 3.52
N GLY A 11 2.12 -4.00 2.88
CA GLY A 11 0.84 -4.48 3.41
C GLY A 11 -0.35 -3.54 3.18
N GLY A 12 -0.30 -2.70 2.13
CA GLY A 12 -1.38 -1.78 1.74
C GLY A 12 -2.61 -2.45 1.10
N LEU A 13 -2.76 -3.77 1.21
CA LEU A 13 -3.96 -4.50 0.80
C LEU A 13 -4.69 -5.02 2.03
N ALA A 14 -6.01 -4.89 2.06
CA ALA A 14 -6.83 -5.36 3.18
C ALA A 14 -6.68 -6.87 3.50
N ASN A 15 -6.18 -7.65 2.54
CA ASN A 15 -5.98 -9.09 2.66
C ASN A 15 -4.51 -9.52 2.72
N GLN A 16 -3.59 -8.60 3.05
CA GLN A 16 -2.17 -8.89 3.09
C GLN A 16 -1.50 -8.15 4.25
N LEU A 17 -0.65 -8.85 4.98
CA LEU A 17 0.27 -8.25 5.96
C LEU A 17 1.52 -7.71 5.23
N ALA A 18 2.29 -6.85 5.90
CA ALA A 18 3.55 -6.35 5.36
C ALA A 18 4.55 -7.48 5.01
N ALA A 19 5.49 -7.19 4.12
CA ALA A 19 6.51 -8.13 3.62
C ALA A 19 5.93 -9.44 3.05
N HIS A 20 4.86 -9.31 2.26
CA HIS A 20 4.18 -10.40 1.55
C HIS A 20 3.64 -11.54 2.44
N MET A 21 3.25 -11.21 3.66
CA MET A 21 2.62 -12.13 4.59
C MET A 21 1.10 -12.14 4.45
N ASP A 22 0.44 -13.21 4.91
CA ASP A 22 -0.99 -13.47 4.67
C ASP A 22 -1.73 -13.69 6.00
N PHE A 23 -2.93 -13.13 6.16
CA PHE A 23 -3.78 -13.34 7.34
C PHE A 23 -4.27 -14.79 7.48
N ASN A 24 -4.32 -15.56 6.39
CA ASN A 24 -4.75 -16.97 6.43
C ASN A 24 -3.70 -17.91 7.04
N LYS A 25 -2.54 -17.37 7.45
CA LYS A 25 -1.44 -18.09 8.08
C LYS A 25 -1.23 -17.54 9.50
N PRO A 26 -1.69 -18.23 10.55
CA PRO A 26 -1.52 -17.78 11.93
C PRO A 26 -0.05 -17.45 12.28
N GLU A 27 0.89 -18.20 11.71
CA GLU A 27 2.33 -17.97 11.87
C GLU A 27 2.80 -16.61 11.32
N SER A 28 2.13 -16.09 10.28
CA SER A 28 2.43 -14.76 9.73
C SER A 28 1.97 -13.64 10.66
N ILE A 29 0.80 -13.81 11.28
CA ILE A 29 0.27 -12.85 12.27
C ILE A 29 1.16 -12.83 13.51
N ASP A 30 1.56 -14.00 14.02
CA ASP A 30 2.48 -14.13 15.14
C ASP A 30 3.84 -13.48 14.86
N LEU A 31 4.42 -13.73 13.69
CA LEU A 31 5.71 -13.14 13.29
C LEU A 31 5.66 -11.61 13.30
N VAL A 32 4.64 -11.02 12.67
CA VAL A 32 4.46 -9.55 12.64
C VAL A 32 4.19 -9.00 14.04
N SER A 33 3.35 -9.69 14.83
CA SER A 33 3.08 -9.35 16.23
C SER A 33 4.37 -9.27 17.04
N ARG A 34 5.25 -10.27 16.92
CA ARG A 34 6.54 -10.31 17.64
C ARG A 34 7.51 -9.24 17.14
N PHE A 35 7.56 -8.99 15.83
CA PHE A 35 8.43 -7.96 15.27
C PHE A 35 8.07 -6.57 15.78
N TRP A 36 6.78 -6.20 15.75
CA TRP A 36 6.30 -4.91 16.22
C TRP A 36 5.99 -4.85 17.72
N ASN A 37 6.12 -5.96 18.44
CA ASN A 37 5.66 -6.10 19.83
C ASN A 37 4.17 -5.66 20.00
N ALA A 38 3.34 -6.03 19.03
CA ALA A 38 1.95 -5.60 18.90
C ALA A 38 0.99 -6.68 19.44
N ASN A 39 0.58 -6.57 20.70
CA ASN A 39 -0.25 -7.59 21.37
C ASN A 39 -1.69 -7.72 20.83
N ASN A 40 -2.15 -6.82 19.96
CA ASN A 40 -3.51 -6.80 19.42
C ASN A 40 -3.50 -6.69 17.89
N MET A 41 -2.84 -7.63 17.23
CA MET A 41 -2.84 -7.71 15.76
C MET A 41 -4.23 -8.10 15.22
N ALA A 42 -4.57 -7.59 14.04
CA ALA A 42 -5.72 -8.07 13.29
C ALA A 42 -5.58 -9.58 12.98
N GLN A 43 -6.67 -10.32 13.12
CA GLN A 43 -6.69 -11.79 13.01
C GLN A 43 -7.27 -12.28 11.67
N GLU A 44 -7.84 -11.38 10.88
CA GLU A 44 -8.54 -11.70 9.64
C GLU A 44 -8.36 -10.59 8.61
N ASN A 45 -8.72 -10.90 7.36
CA ASN A 45 -8.69 -9.91 6.28
C ASN A 45 -9.65 -8.75 6.57
N GLY A 46 -9.21 -7.54 6.29
CA GLY A 46 -10.08 -6.37 6.23
C GLY A 46 -11.02 -6.40 5.02
N LEU A 47 -11.95 -5.44 5.00
CA LEU A 47 -12.88 -5.27 3.90
C LEU A 47 -12.19 -4.72 2.64
N LYS A 48 -12.53 -5.28 1.48
CA LYS A 48 -12.10 -4.73 0.18
C LYS A 48 -12.89 -3.48 -0.14
N ALA A 49 -12.38 -2.64 -1.05
CA ALA A 49 -12.92 -1.30 -1.29
C ALA A 49 -14.45 -1.22 -1.45
N ILE A 50 -15.07 -2.09 -2.26
CA ILE A 50 -16.54 -2.09 -2.45
C ILE A 50 -17.25 -2.44 -1.13
N ASP A 51 -16.86 -3.54 -0.48
CA ASP A 51 -17.46 -3.98 0.78
C ASP A 51 -17.22 -2.98 1.94
N MET A 52 -16.08 -2.29 1.90
CA MET A 52 -15.70 -1.24 2.85
C MET A 52 -16.62 -0.04 2.74
N PHE A 53 -16.86 0.51 1.54
CA PHE A 53 -17.79 1.62 1.39
C PHE A 53 -19.25 1.22 1.65
N GLN A 54 -19.64 -0.02 1.35
CA GLN A 54 -20.92 -0.55 1.81
C GLN A 54 -20.99 -0.58 3.35
N ALA A 55 -19.90 -0.96 4.03
CA ALA A 55 -19.84 -0.95 5.49
C ALA A 55 -19.87 0.46 6.10
N VAL A 56 -19.36 1.47 5.38
CA VAL A 56 -19.55 2.88 5.74
C VAL A 56 -21.02 3.25 5.60
N ALA A 57 -21.67 2.93 4.48
CA ALA A 57 -23.09 3.20 4.25
C ALA A 57 -24.00 2.53 5.31
N ASP A 58 -23.68 1.30 5.71
CA ASP A 58 -24.40 0.54 6.73
C ASP A 58 -24.03 0.94 8.16
N LYS A 59 -23.13 1.94 8.35
CA LYS A 59 -22.65 2.43 9.65
C LYS A 59 -21.88 1.41 10.51
N ARG A 60 -21.40 0.33 9.89
CA ARG A 60 -20.47 -0.63 10.52
C ARG A 60 -19.06 -0.05 10.63
N ILE A 61 -18.67 0.76 9.66
CA ILE A 61 -17.49 1.64 9.75
C ILE A 61 -17.98 3.05 10.08
N LYS A 62 -17.47 3.60 11.18
CA LYS A 62 -17.85 4.93 11.68
C LYS A 62 -16.79 6.00 11.41
N ALA A 63 -15.55 5.58 11.20
CA ALA A 63 -14.45 6.46 10.87
C ALA A 63 -13.68 5.87 9.68
N ILE A 64 -13.36 6.70 8.70
CA ILE A 64 -12.56 6.33 7.54
C ILE A 64 -11.49 7.38 7.29
N TRP A 65 -10.26 6.92 7.04
CA TRP A 65 -9.15 7.78 6.62
C TRP A 65 -8.73 7.41 5.21
N ILE A 66 -8.96 8.34 4.28
CA ILE A 66 -8.61 8.24 2.87
C ILE A 66 -7.31 8.99 2.62
N MET A 67 -6.32 8.34 2.01
CA MET A 67 -4.99 8.92 1.78
C MET A 67 -4.63 8.86 0.30
N ASN A 68 -4.38 10.03 -0.31
CA ASN A 68 -3.91 10.19 -1.69
C ASN A 68 -4.73 9.40 -2.73
N THR A 69 -6.06 9.43 -2.61
CA THR A 69 -6.98 8.78 -3.55
C THR A 69 -8.33 9.49 -3.56
N ASN A 70 -9.01 9.46 -4.70
CA ASN A 70 -10.30 10.12 -4.92
C ASN A 70 -11.42 9.09 -5.20
N PRO A 71 -11.91 8.35 -4.18
CA PRO A 71 -12.93 7.31 -4.34
C PRO A 71 -14.27 7.84 -4.86
N VAL A 72 -14.61 9.10 -4.60
CA VAL A 72 -15.84 9.72 -5.13
C VAL A 72 -15.80 9.88 -6.67
N VAL A 73 -14.64 9.70 -7.30
CA VAL A 73 -14.52 9.62 -8.77
C VAL A 73 -14.18 8.22 -9.26
N SER A 74 -13.29 7.53 -8.54
CA SER A 74 -12.65 6.30 -9.04
C SER A 74 -13.39 5.01 -8.70
N MET A 75 -14.27 5.02 -7.70
CA MET A 75 -15.03 3.82 -7.32
C MET A 75 -16.22 3.57 -8.25
N PRO A 76 -16.61 2.30 -8.48
CA PRO A 76 -17.92 2.00 -9.03
C PRO A 76 -19.01 2.54 -8.09
N ASP A 77 -20.13 2.96 -8.67
CA ASP A 77 -21.24 3.58 -7.94
C ASP A 77 -20.80 4.78 -7.08
N ALA A 78 -20.15 5.74 -7.75
CA ALA A 78 -19.55 6.92 -7.14
C ALA A 78 -20.54 7.76 -6.31
N ASP A 79 -21.80 7.85 -6.73
CA ASP A 79 -22.84 8.58 -6.00
C ASP A 79 -23.17 7.89 -4.67
N ALA A 80 -23.25 6.55 -4.64
CA ALA A 80 -23.43 5.80 -3.40
C ALA A 80 -22.23 5.97 -2.46
N VAL A 81 -21.00 5.93 -2.99
CA VAL A 81 -19.78 6.19 -2.21
C VAL A 81 -19.79 7.60 -1.61
N LYS A 82 -20.16 8.61 -2.40
CA LYS A 82 -20.28 9.99 -1.93
C LYS A 82 -21.29 10.11 -0.79
N GLN A 83 -22.47 9.51 -0.94
CA GLN A 83 -23.51 9.55 0.08
C GLN A 83 -23.06 8.83 1.36
N ALA A 84 -22.41 7.67 1.23
CA ALA A 84 -21.86 6.95 2.38
C ALA A 84 -20.85 7.79 3.16
N LEU A 85 -19.98 8.53 2.47
CA LEU A 85 -19.01 9.42 3.11
C LEU A 85 -19.69 10.60 3.81
N LEU A 86 -20.68 11.25 3.19
CA LEU A 86 -21.46 12.33 3.82
C LEU A 86 -22.21 11.88 5.08
N ASP A 87 -22.62 10.61 5.15
CA ASP A 87 -23.34 10.04 6.28
C ASP A 87 -22.42 9.38 7.34
N CYS A 88 -21.11 9.32 7.09
CA CYS A 88 -20.12 8.73 7.99
C CYS A 88 -19.89 9.64 9.21
N GLU A 89 -19.57 9.08 10.39
CA GLU A 89 -19.36 9.89 11.60
C GLU A 89 -18.04 10.66 11.58
N MET A 90 -17.05 10.18 10.81
CA MET A 90 -15.75 10.83 10.67
C MET A 90 -15.06 10.43 9.37
N VAL A 91 -14.87 11.40 8.48
CA VAL A 91 -14.10 11.25 7.23
C VAL A 91 -12.84 12.12 7.30
N VAL A 92 -11.68 11.47 7.35
CA VAL A 92 -10.37 12.13 7.26
C VAL A 92 -9.82 11.95 5.85
N VAL A 93 -9.35 13.03 5.22
CA VAL A 93 -8.69 12.96 3.92
C VAL A 93 -7.29 13.58 4.00
N SER A 94 -6.26 12.79 3.70
CA SER A 94 -4.89 13.25 3.45
C SER A 94 -4.69 13.36 1.94
N ASP A 95 -4.50 14.57 1.42
CA ASP A 95 -4.33 14.80 -0.02
C ASP A 95 -3.41 16.00 -0.28
N CYS A 96 -2.74 15.98 -1.43
CA CYS A 96 -1.89 17.07 -1.92
C CYS A 96 -2.65 18.03 -2.86
N VAL A 97 -3.85 17.65 -3.31
CA VAL A 97 -4.75 18.48 -4.11
C VAL A 97 -5.79 19.13 -3.20
N GLN A 98 -5.86 20.45 -3.20
CA GLN A 98 -6.74 21.22 -2.32
C GLN A 98 -8.23 20.87 -2.49
N SER A 99 -8.67 20.59 -3.71
CA SER A 99 -10.07 20.27 -4.01
C SER A 99 -10.18 19.09 -4.96
N THR A 100 -10.76 18.02 -4.45
CA THR A 100 -11.22 16.83 -5.16
C THR A 100 -12.66 16.53 -4.72
N ASP A 101 -13.38 15.69 -5.47
CA ASP A 101 -14.71 15.26 -5.06
C ASP A 101 -14.72 14.58 -3.69
N THR A 102 -13.62 13.91 -3.32
CA THR A 102 -13.46 13.27 -2.02
C THR A 102 -13.12 14.27 -0.90
N THR A 103 -12.25 15.26 -1.14
CA THR A 103 -11.98 16.29 -0.11
C THR A 103 -13.24 17.11 0.21
N ASN A 104 -14.15 17.25 -0.75
CA ASN A 104 -15.39 18.01 -0.58
C ASN A 104 -16.40 17.32 0.36
N VAL A 105 -16.17 16.06 0.73
CA VAL A 105 -17.02 15.29 1.67
C VAL A 105 -16.26 14.89 2.93
N ALA A 106 -15.10 15.51 3.20
CA ALA A 106 -14.30 15.24 4.39
C ALA A 106 -14.70 16.12 5.57
N ASP A 107 -14.66 15.56 6.79
CA ASP A 107 -14.76 16.32 8.03
C ASP A 107 -13.42 16.96 8.41
N VAL A 108 -12.32 16.27 8.11
CA VAL A 108 -10.94 16.72 8.39
C VAL A 108 -10.08 16.59 7.15
N LEU A 109 -9.41 17.68 6.79
CA LEU A 109 -8.41 17.72 5.72
C LEU A 109 -7.00 17.83 6.31
N LEU A 110 -6.12 16.91 5.91
CA LEU A 110 -4.71 16.88 6.29
C LEU A 110 -3.86 17.16 5.04
N PRO A 111 -3.24 18.35 4.90
CA PRO A 111 -2.45 18.67 3.72
C PRO A 111 -1.21 17.77 3.59
N ALA A 112 -1.17 16.95 2.54
CA ALA A 112 -0.06 16.04 2.26
C ALA A 112 0.94 16.65 1.28
N LEU A 113 2.22 16.32 1.42
CA LEU A 113 3.24 16.66 0.42
C LEU A 113 3.09 15.82 -0.84
N THR A 114 3.32 16.42 -2.01
CA THR A 114 3.29 15.69 -3.29
C THR A 114 4.65 15.07 -3.65
N TRP A 115 4.72 14.35 -4.78
CA TRP A 115 5.88 13.57 -5.22
C TRP A 115 7.21 14.33 -5.16
N GLY A 116 7.29 15.55 -5.70
CA GLY A 116 8.53 16.32 -5.73
C GLY A 116 8.97 16.93 -4.39
N GLU A 117 8.07 16.90 -3.40
CA GLU A 117 8.24 17.55 -2.11
C GLU A 117 8.56 16.55 -0.98
N THR A 118 8.30 15.26 -1.21
CA THR A 118 8.52 14.18 -0.26
C THR A 118 9.80 13.40 -0.56
N ASP A 119 10.27 12.66 0.44
CA ASP A 119 11.45 11.82 0.41
C ASP A 119 11.05 10.38 0.75
N GLY A 120 11.53 9.40 0.00
CA GLY A 120 11.15 8.00 0.18
C GLY A 120 11.66 7.08 -0.91
N THR A 121 11.00 5.93 -1.07
CA THR A 121 11.27 4.96 -2.14
C THR A 121 10.00 4.59 -2.90
N VAL A 122 10.16 4.28 -4.18
CA VAL A 122 9.11 3.71 -5.02
C VAL A 122 9.57 2.40 -5.64
N THR A 123 8.67 1.43 -5.73
CA THR A 123 8.94 0.14 -6.35
C THR A 123 8.14 -0.02 -7.64
N ASN A 124 8.87 -0.18 -8.75
CA ASN A 124 8.32 -0.38 -10.09
C ASN A 124 7.77 -1.80 -10.28
N SER A 125 7.03 -2.02 -11.38
CA SER A 125 6.41 -3.30 -11.72
C SER A 125 7.39 -4.47 -11.88
N ASP A 126 8.66 -4.18 -12.14
CA ASP A 126 9.73 -5.15 -12.28
C ASP A 126 10.49 -5.41 -10.96
N ARG A 127 9.97 -4.91 -9.83
CA ARG A 127 10.55 -4.96 -8.47
C ARG A 127 11.73 -4.01 -8.25
N THR A 128 11.99 -3.09 -9.18
CA THR A 128 13.05 -2.11 -8.99
C THR A 128 12.64 -1.08 -7.94
N VAL A 129 13.27 -1.12 -6.78
CA VAL A 129 13.19 -0.10 -5.73
C VAL A 129 14.10 1.06 -6.15
N SER A 130 13.56 2.26 -6.18
CA SER A 130 14.29 3.49 -6.55
C SER A 130 14.08 4.57 -5.51
N ARG A 131 15.12 5.38 -5.27
CA ARG A 131 15.02 6.54 -4.39
C ARG A 131 14.19 7.65 -5.03
N GLN A 132 13.18 8.12 -4.31
CA GLN A 132 12.47 9.36 -4.59
C GLN A 132 13.01 10.46 -3.70
N ARG A 133 13.80 11.38 -4.27
CA ARG A 133 14.44 12.49 -3.57
C ARG A 133 13.58 13.74 -3.64
N LYS A 134 13.40 14.40 -2.51
CA LYS A 134 12.82 15.74 -2.48
C LYS A 134 13.68 16.68 -3.33
N PHE A 135 13.05 17.37 -4.28
CA PHE A 135 13.71 18.39 -5.12
C PHE A 135 12.97 19.73 -5.11
N MET A 136 11.82 19.81 -4.46
CA MET A 136 11.04 21.03 -4.27
C MET A 136 10.65 21.20 -2.80
N GLN A 137 10.45 22.46 -2.40
CA GLN A 137 9.83 22.77 -1.12
C GLN A 137 8.31 22.76 -1.29
N GLY A 138 7.62 21.98 -0.48
CA GLY A 138 6.16 22.00 -0.44
C GLY A 138 5.58 23.10 0.45
N PRO A 139 4.25 23.26 0.46
CA PRO A 139 3.57 24.22 1.31
C PRO A 139 3.96 24.09 2.79
N GLU A 140 4.02 25.20 3.51
CA GLU A 140 4.48 25.25 4.92
C GLU A 140 3.69 24.30 5.84
N ASN A 141 2.37 24.25 5.64
CA ASN A 141 1.46 23.44 6.44
C ASN A 141 1.32 22.00 5.94
N ALA A 142 1.89 21.65 4.78
CA ALA A 142 1.86 20.30 4.27
C ALA A 142 2.97 19.44 4.90
N LYS A 143 2.68 18.16 5.10
CA LYS A 143 3.58 17.19 5.75
C LYS A 143 3.57 15.87 4.97
N PRO A 144 4.66 15.09 5.00
CA PRO A 144 4.66 13.79 4.33
C PRO A 144 3.72 12.82 5.08
N ASP A 145 3.07 11.91 4.37
CA ASP A 145 2.05 11.02 4.94
C ASP A 145 2.56 10.19 6.14
N TRP A 146 3.80 9.71 6.11
CA TRP A 146 4.39 8.97 7.22
C TRP A 146 4.47 9.80 8.50
N TRP A 147 4.74 11.11 8.38
CA TRP A 147 4.80 12.03 9.51
C TRP A 147 3.40 12.25 10.06
N ILE A 148 2.41 12.46 9.18
CA ILE A 148 1.01 12.66 9.58
C ILE A 148 0.52 11.44 10.38
N LEU A 149 0.76 10.22 9.87
CA LEU A 149 0.45 8.97 10.56
C LEU A 149 1.16 8.87 11.92
N SER A 150 2.45 9.21 11.96
CA SER A 150 3.24 9.16 13.19
C SER A 150 2.72 10.12 14.26
N GLU A 151 2.34 11.34 13.88
CA GLU A 151 1.79 12.31 14.83
C GLU A 151 0.41 11.91 15.34
N VAL A 152 -0.46 11.35 14.49
CA VAL A 152 -1.73 10.79 14.94
C VAL A 152 -1.50 9.65 15.93
N ALA A 153 -0.59 8.72 15.63
CA ALA A 153 -0.26 7.61 16.52
C ALA A 153 0.32 8.07 17.87
N LYS A 154 1.20 9.08 17.87
CA LYS A 154 1.69 9.74 19.09
C LYS A 154 0.54 10.32 19.92
N LYS A 155 -0.41 11.02 19.30
CA LYS A 155 -1.61 11.52 20.01
C LYS A 155 -2.49 10.41 20.58
N MET A 156 -2.40 9.19 20.06
CA MET A 156 -3.06 8.00 20.58
C MET A 156 -2.25 7.26 21.66
N GLY A 157 -1.04 7.74 22.01
CA GLY A 157 -0.19 7.20 23.07
C GLY A 157 0.89 6.22 22.59
N PHE A 158 1.16 6.13 21.29
CA PHE A 158 2.20 5.28 20.70
C PHE A 158 3.50 6.06 20.42
N ASP A 159 3.89 6.95 21.33
CA ASP A 159 5.00 7.88 21.11
C ASP A 159 6.33 7.20 20.85
N LYS A 160 6.57 6.04 21.48
CA LYS A 160 7.81 5.28 21.31
C LYS A 160 7.85 4.54 19.98
N GLU A 161 6.73 3.91 19.61
CA GLU A 161 6.62 3.06 18.43
C GLU A 161 6.65 3.88 17.14
N PHE A 162 6.14 5.12 17.15
CA PHE A 162 6.08 6.01 15.99
C PHE A 162 7.08 7.17 16.04
N ASN A 163 8.22 7.00 16.74
CA ASN A 163 9.23 8.04 16.88
C ASN A 163 10.18 8.17 15.67
N TYR A 164 9.65 8.03 14.44
CA TYR A 164 10.44 8.20 13.22
C TYR A 164 10.84 9.68 13.03
N GLN A 165 12.11 9.90 12.70
CA GLN A 165 12.69 11.22 12.42
C GLN A 165 12.85 11.47 10.92
N SER A 166 12.98 10.40 10.12
CA SER A 166 13.15 10.46 8.67
C SER A 166 12.46 9.30 7.95
N ALA A 167 12.34 9.42 6.62
CA ALA A 167 11.90 8.30 5.78
C ALA A 167 12.87 7.11 5.81
N ALA A 168 14.16 7.34 6.13
CA ALA A 168 15.15 6.28 6.29
C ALA A 168 14.83 5.41 7.52
N ASP A 169 14.29 5.99 8.59
CA ASP A 169 13.87 5.21 9.77
C ASP A 169 12.77 4.21 9.41
N VAL A 170 11.74 4.67 8.71
CA VAL A 170 10.63 3.82 8.22
C VAL A 170 11.16 2.75 7.25
N PHE A 171 12.05 3.14 6.34
CA PHE A 171 12.64 2.20 5.38
C PHE A 171 13.48 1.12 6.06
N ARG A 172 14.28 1.47 7.08
CA ARG A 172 15.05 0.51 7.87
C ARG A 172 14.15 -0.50 8.57
N GLU A 173 13.06 -0.05 9.19
CA GLU A 173 12.10 -0.96 9.82
C GLU A 173 11.45 -1.89 8.81
N HIS A 174 11.02 -1.35 7.67
CA HIS A 174 10.46 -2.14 6.57
C HIS A 174 11.45 -3.20 6.06
N ALA A 175 12.73 -2.82 5.91
CA ALA A 175 13.79 -3.72 5.52
C ALA A 175 14.05 -4.81 6.59
N ALA A 176 14.08 -4.43 7.87
CA ALA A 176 14.24 -5.36 8.98
C ALA A 176 13.10 -6.40 9.00
N LEU A 177 11.84 -5.97 8.87
CA LEU A 177 10.69 -6.88 8.83
C LEU A 177 10.76 -7.85 7.65
N SER A 178 11.24 -7.39 6.49
CA SER A 178 11.37 -8.24 5.30
C SER A 178 12.31 -9.43 5.52
N GLY A 179 13.36 -9.27 6.35
CA GLY A 179 14.30 -10.34 6.71
C GLY A 179 13.92 -11.13 7.97
N PHE A 180 13.08 -10.57 8.84
CA PHE A 180 12.75 -11.18 10.13
C PHE A 180 12.13 -12.56 9.93
N GLU A 181 12.87 -13.61 10.32
CA GLU A 181 12.50 -15.02 10.16
C GLU A 181 12.07 -15.38 8.71
N ASN A 182 12.64 -14.73 7.71
CA ASN A 182 12.33 -15.04 6.31
C ASN A 182 12.92 -16.40 5.92
N ASN A 183 14.21 -16.64 6.21
CA ASN A 183 14.90 -17.90 5.92
C ASN A 183 14.73 -18.41 4.47
N GLY A 184 14.47 -17.50 3.52
CA GLY A 184 14.20 -17.82 2.11
C GLY A 184 12.81 -18.40 1.84
N THR A 185 11.88 -18.31 2.78
CA THR A 185 10.50 -18.82 2.64
C THR A 185 9.55 -17.82 1.97
N ARG A 186 9.93 -16.53 1.94
CA ARG A 186 9.19 -15.46 1.27
C ARG A 186 10.07 -14.83 0.19
N ASP A 187 9.41 -14.30 -0.83
CA ASP A 187 10.08 -13.73 -2.01
C ASP A 187 10.65 -12.34 -1.76
N PHE A 188 9.94 -11.52 -1.00
CA PHE A 188 10.35 -10.17 -0.65
C PHE A 188 11.34 -10.18 0.51
N ASP A 189 12.54 -9.67 0.26
CA ASP A 189 13.60 -9.52 1.24
C ASP A 189 14.52 -8.38 0.77
N ILE A 190 14.65 -7.34 1.59
CA ILE A 190 15.61 -6.23 1.40
C ILE A 190 16.46 -6.02 2.67
N SER A 191 16.58 -7.06 3.49
CA SER A 191 17.15 -7.02 4.85
C SER A 191 18.61 -6.59 4.92
N LEU A 192 19.35 -6.62 3.81
CA LEU A 192 20.69 -6.01 3.76
C LEU A 192 20.67 -4.49 4.01
N LEU A 193 19.50 -3.86 3.96
CA LEU A 193 19.32 -2.43 4.16
C LEU A 193 18.69 -2.09 5.53
N ASP A 194 18.56 -3.05 6.45
CA ASP A 194 17.98 -2.85 7.79
C ASP A 194 18.76 -1.83 8.64
N LYS A 195 20.04 -1.65 8.33
CA LYS A 195 20.98 -0.75 9.02
C LYS A 195 21.60 0.28 8.09
N ILE A 196 20.98 0.53 6.93
CA ILE A 196 21.45 1.56 5.99
C ILE A 196 21.55 2.91 6.71
N SER A 197 22.68 3.59 6.61
CA SER A 197 22.83 4.93 7.17
C SER A 197 22.03 5.97 6.38
N GLU A 198 21.79 7.14 6.98
CA GLU A 198 21.16 8.27 6.29
C GLU A 198 21.89 8.68 5.00
N GLY A 199 23.23 8.66 5.05
CA GLY A 199 24.07 8.96 3.89
C GLY A 199 23.88 7.93 2.77
N GLU A 200 23.95 6.64 3.11
CA GLU A 200 23.75 5.55 2.15
C GLU A 200 22.32 5.53 1.60
N TYR A 201 21.31 5.78 2.43
CA TYR A 201 19.91 5.91 2.01
C TYR A 201 19.72 7.08 1.05
N SER A 202 20.37 8.21 1.34
CA SER A 202 20.32 9.41 0.49
C SER A 202 21.00 9.17 -0.86
N SER A 203 22.11 8.44 -0.91
CA SER A 203 22.82 8.09 -2.15
C SER A 203 22.40 6.75 -2.76
N MET A 204 21.36 6.11 -2.22
CA MET A 204 20.97 4.75 -2.61
C MET A 204 20.68 4.68 -4.12
N GLU A 205 21.37 3.75 -4.78
CA GLU A 205 21.12 3.39 -6.17
C GLU A 205 19.90 2.47 -6.27
N SER A 206 19.27 2.46 -7.43
CA SER A 206 18.13 1.56 -7.66
C SER A 206 18.58 0.10 -7.70
N PHE A 207 17.78 -0.78 -7.11
CA PHE A 207 18.06 -2.22 -7.08
C PHE A 207 16.77 -3.02 -7.25
N GLN A 208 16.89 -4.28 -7.67
CA GLN A 208 15.76 -5.20 -7.79
C GLN A 208 15.79 -6.21 -6.65
N TRP A 209 14.72 -6.26 -5.85
CA TRP A 209 14.59 -7.23 -4.78
C TRP A 209 14.28 -8.64 -5.34
N PRO A 210 14.60 -9.72 -4.60
CA PRO A 210 15.24 -9.73 -3.26
C PRO A 210 16.71 -9.28 -3.25
N LEU A 211 17.06 -8.48 -2.23
CA LEU A 211 18.38 -7.98 -1.85
C LEU A 211 18.69 -8.44 -0.42
N SER A 212 19.25 -9.64 -0.30
CA SER A 212 19.51 -10.31 0.98
C SER A 212 20.93 -10.90 1.01
N ALA A 213 21.35 -11.47 2.14
CA ALA A 213 22.67 -12.13 2.23
C ALA A 213 22.87 -13.24 1.16
N ASN A 214 21.77 -13.88 0.71
CA ASN A 214 21.80 -14.89 -0.34
C ASN A 214 21.79 -14.28 -1.76
N SER A 215 21.36 -13.03 -1.90
CA SER A 215 21.28 -12.27 -3.15
C SER A 215 21.83 -10.85 -2.96
N PRO A 216 23.13 -10.68 -2.67
CA PRO A 216 23.69 -9.39 -2.26
C PRO A 216 23.72 -8.33 -3.37
N ASN A 217 23.53 -8.74 -4.62
CA ASN A 217 23.47 -7.85 -5.78
C ASN A 217 22.04 -7.70 -6.34
N GLY A 218 21.02 -8.10 -5.57
CA GLY A 218 19.64 -8.15 -6.02
C GLY A 218 19.35 -9.35 -6.94
N THR A 219 18.10 -9.46 -7.39
CA THR A 219 17.64 -10.58 -8.24
C THR A 219 16.90 -10.06 -9.48
N LYS A 220 17.59 -10.09 -10.63
CA LYS A 220 17.03 -9.55 -11.89
C LYS A 220 15.84 -10.35 -12.41
N ARG A 221 15.96 -11.68 -12.39
CA ARG A 221 14.94 -12.60 -12.89
C ARG A 221 14.56 -13.61 -11.81
N MET A 222 13.32 -13.50 -11.32
CA MET A 222 12.75 -14.49 -10.40
C MET A 222 12.59 -15.85 -11.08
N PHE A 223 12.70 -16.92 -10.29
CA PHE A 223 12.42 -18.31 -10.68
C PHE A 223 13.31 -18.87 -11.80
N ALA A 224 14.46 -18.24 -12.08
CA ALA A 224 15.41 -18.72 -13.09
C ALA A 224 16.05 -20.07 -12.72
N ASP A 225 16.02 -20.44 -11.44
CA ASP A 225 16.48 -21.71 -10.89
C ASP A 225 15.37 -22.79 -10.82
N GLY A 226 14.17 -22.47 -11.29
CA GLY A 226 13.02 -23.38 -11.27
C GLY A 226 12.38 -23.60 -9.90
N LYS A 227 12.77 -22.81 -8.88
CA LYS A 227 12.15 -22.85 -7.55
C LYS A 227 11.05 -21.79 -7.43
N PHE A 228 9.93 -22.16 -6.82
CA PHE A 228 8.76 -21.30 -6.66
C PHE A 228 8.32 -21.25 -5.20
N PHE A 229 7.68 -20.16 -4.79
CA PHE A 229 7.09 -20.00 -3.44
C PHE A 229 5.76 -20.75 -3.30
N THR A 230 5.74 -22.03 -3.71
CA THR A 230 4.64 -22.96 -3.49
C THR A 230 5.09 -24.03 -2.51
N ALA A 231 4.14 -24.72 -1.86
CA ALA A 231 4.46 -25.78 -0.90
C ALA A 231 5.33 -26.91 -1.51
N SER A 232 5.25 -27.13 -2.82
CA SER A 232 6.05 -28.13 -3.54
C SER A 232 7.36 -27.59 -4.11
N GLY A 233 7.60 -26.28 -4.05
CA GLY A 233 8.71 -25.61 -4.71
C GLY A 233 8.59 -25.52 -6.24
N LYS A 234 7.49 -26.01 -6.84
CA LYS A 234 7.28 -26.10 -8.30
C LYS A 234 6.17 -25.16 -8.78
N ALA A 235 6.27 -24.75 -10.05
CA ALA A 235 5.17 -24.08 -10.75
C ALA A 235 3.92 -24.95 -10.76
N GLN A 236 2.75 -24.31 -10.67
CA GLN A 236 1.45 -24.98 -10.68
C GLN A 236 0.72 -24.65 -11.99
N PHE A 237 0.30 -25.68 -12.72
CA PHE A 237 -0.54 -25.51 -13.91
C PHE A 237 -2.01 -25.58 -13.48
N ILE A 238 -2.76 -24.49 -13.69
CA ILE A 238 -4.18 -24.39 -13.32
C ILE A 238 -4.99 -24.29 -14.61
N ALA A 239 -5.77 -25.34 -14.92
CA ALA A 239 -6.69 -25.32 -16.04
C ALA A 239 -7.92 -24.47 -15.68
N ILE A 240 -8.34 -23.58 -16.61
CA ILE A 240 -9.54 -22.75 -16.45
C ILE A 240 -10.53 -23.03 -17.57
N THR A 241 -11.82 -23.06 -17.22
CA THR A 241 -12.92 -23.12 -18.19
C THR A 241 -13.43 -21.71 -18.46
N PRO A 242 -13.42 -21.21 -19.71
CA PRO A 242 -13.99 -19.91 -20.04
C PRO A 242 -15.45 -19.81 -19.63
N ARG A 243 -15.88 -18.62 -19.16
CA ARG A 243 -17.26 -18.32 -18.80
C ARG A 243 -17.71 -17.02 -19.49
N PRO A 244 -18.97 -16.93 -19.93
CA PRO A 244 -19.50 -15.69 -20.52
C PRO A 244 -19.56 -14.56 -19.49
N PRO A 245 -19.64 -13.29 -19.93
CA PRO A 245 -19.85 -12.16 -19.04
C PRO A 245 -21.11 -12.32 -18.19
N VAL A 246 -21.06 -11.86 -16.93
CA VAL A 246 -22.21 -11.90 -16.00
C VAL A 246 -23.37 -11.04 -16.53
N HIS A 247 -23.06 -9.93 -17.19
CA HIS A 247 -24.04 -9.01 -17.78
C HIS A 247 -23.93 -9.04 -19.31
N PRO A 248 -24.67 -9.94 -20.00
CA PRO A 248 -24.74 -9.94 -21.45
C PRO A 248 -25.57 -8.74 -21.96
N THR A 249 -25.39 -8.39 -23.23
CA THR A 249 -26.25 -7.41 -23.91
C THR A 249 -27.68 -7.92 -24.03
N THR A 250 -28.65 -7.02 -23.96
CA THR A 250 -30.08 -7.30 -24.16
C THR A 250 -30.64 -6.38 -25.24
N GLU A 251 -31.92 -6.52 -25.59
CA GLU A 251 -32.59 -5.56 -26.48
C GLU A 251 -32.64 -4.15 -25.87
N GLU A 252 -32.78 -4.05 -24.54
CA GLU A 252 -32.77 -2.78 -23.79
C GLU A 252 -31.35 -2.19 -23.65
N PHE A 253 -30.34 -3.05 -23.51
CA PHE A 253 -28.92 -2.66 -23.41
C PHE A 253 -28.09 -3.36 -24.50
N PRO A 254 -28.18 -2.91 -25.77
CA PRO A 254 -27.58 -3.62 -26.90
C PRO A 254 -26.07 -3.38 -27.08
N LEU A 255 -25.47 -2.49 -26.29
CA LEU A 255 -24.08 -2.07 -26.41
C LEU A 255 -23.23 -2.59 -25.25
N ILE A 256 -21.96 -2.88 -25.54
CA ILE A 256 -20.95 -3.18 -24.53
C ILE A 256 -20.17 -1.90 -24.24
N LEU A 257 -20.26 -1.42 -22.99
CA LEU A 257 -19.42 -0.32 -22.52
C LEU A 257 -18.07 -0.86 -22.06
N ASN A 258 -16.98 -0.23 -22.52
CA ASN A 258 -15.63 -0.49 -22.05
C ASN A 258 -14.97 0.82 -21.61
N ARG A 259 -14.22 0.79 -20.51
CA ARG A 259 -13.47 1.94 -19.97
C ARG A 259 -11.98 1.72 -20.17
N GLY A 260 -11.27 2.77 -20.58
CA GLY A 260 -9.85 2.69 -20.91
C GLY A 260 -9.04 3.84 -20.31
N ARG A 261 -7.77 3.92 -20.73
CA ARG A 261 -6.84 5.00 -20.37
C ARG A 261 -6.33 5.65 -21.64
N VAL A 262 -5.98 6.93 -21.56
CA VAL A 262 -5.31 7.67 -22.63
C VAL A 262 -3.93 8.11 -22.16
N ARG A 263 -3.00 8.31 -23.10
CA ARG A 263 -1.59 8.61 -22.80
C ARG A 263 -1.42 9.89 -21.98
N ASP A 264 -2.18 10.93 -22.33
CA ASP A 264 -1.96 12.31 -21.85
C ASP A 264 -2.79 12.66 -20.60
N GLN A 265 -3.56 11.71 -20.06
CA GLN A 265 -4.32 11.88 -18.82
C GLN A 265 -3.97 10.76 -17.84
N TRP A 266 -3.94 11.11 -16.56
CA TRP A 266 -3.75 10.16 -15.48
C TRP A 266 -5.04 9.98 -14.68
N HIS A 267 -5.18 8.83 -14.03
CA HIS A 267 -6.30 8.61 -13.11
C HIS A 267 -6.04 9.41 -11.84
N THR A 268 -7.11 10.01 -11.32
CA THR A 268 -7.13 10.60 -9.98
C THR A 268 -7.12 9.53 -8.90
#